data_AF-A0A0S3RE21-F1
#
_entry.id   AF-A0A0S3RE21-F1
#
_cell.length_a   1.000
_cell.length_b   1.000
_cell.length_c   1.000
_cell.angle_alpha   90.00
_cell.angle_beta   90.00
_cell.angle_gamma   90.00
#
_symmetry.space_group_name_H-M   'P 1'
#
loop_
_entity.id
_entity.type
_entity.pdbx_description
1 polymer ?
#
loop_
_entity_poly.entity_id
_entity_poly.type
_entity_poly.pdbx_seq_one_letter_code
_entity_poly.pdbx_strand_id
1 'polypeptide(L)'
;MLLGYCCKERKNILIYEYICNKSLHWHLFENNAAVLEWHQRYAIAIGIAKGLRFLHEECRGGPIIHRDMRPSNILLTHDIVPMLGDFGLAKWKTDNETPQTRIMGTLGYLAPEYAEDGIVSEGTDVYSYGIILLQLISGRQVGNSNNPEQQQSLRQWAEPMIEKLALHELIDTRLAESYDTYELYLMAKAAYFCVQRKPEMRPSMGEVPNLT
;
A
#
# COMPACT_ATOMS: atom_id res chain seq x y z
N MET A 1 12.83 -7.91 11.00
CA MET A 1 12.82 -7.31 12.36
C MET A 1 14.05 -6.42 12.56
N LEU A 2 14.00 -5.32 13.31
CA LEU A 2 15.20 -4.52 13.63
C LEU A 2 16.04 -5.28 14.67
N LEU A 3 17.28 -5.62 14.32
CA LEU A 3 18.21 -6.35 15.17
C LEU A 3 19.12 -5.42 15.98
N GLY A 4 19.40 -4.23 15.45
CA GLY A 4 20.24 -3.25 16.12
C GLY A 4 20.51 -2.02 15.28
N TYR A 5 21.30 -1.12 15.83
CA TYR A 5 21.75 0.09 15.15
C TYR A 5 23.21 0.39 15.49
N CYS A 6 23.88 1.17 14.64
CA CYS A 6 25.21 1.70 14.89
C CYS A 6 25.21 3.20 14.59
N CYS A 7 25.56 4.00 15.59
CA CYS A 7 25.78 5.44 15.46
C CYS A 7 27.24 5.72 15.78
N LYS A 8 28.08 5.92 14.77
CA LYS A 8 29.50 6.26 14.96
C LYS A 8 29.91 7.37 14.00
N GLU A 9 30.47 8.44 14.56
CA GLU A 9 30.89 9.65 13.83
C GLU A 9 29.75 10.23 12.99
N ARG A 10 29.84 10.12 11.66
CA ARG A 10 28.83 10.59 10.69
C ARG A 10 28.08 9.44 10.01
N LYS A 11 28.15 8.22 10.56
CA LYS A 11 27.48 7.03 10.01
C LYS A 11 26.42 6.55 10.98
N ASN A 12 25.17 6.55 10.47
CA ASN A 12 24.02 5.93 11.13
C ASN A 12 23.63 4.71 10.30
N ILE A 13 23.64 3.53 10.92
CA ILE A 13 23.35 2.25 10.27
C ILE A 13 22.26 1.55 11.07
N LEU A 14 21.27 0.98 10.38
CA LEU A 14 20.25 0.12 10.95
C LEU A 14 20.47 -1.30 10.45
N ILE A 15 20.40 -2.26 11.36
CA ILE A 15 20.64 -3.69 11.08
C ILE A 15 19.30 -4.40 11.22
N TYR A 16 18.86 -5.03 10.15
CA TYR A 16 17.62 -5.79 10.11
C TYR A 16 17.89 -7.26 9.87
N GLU A 17 16.97 -8.09 10.32
CA GLU A 17 16.85 -9.47 9.86
C GLU A 17 16.62 -9.49 8.35
N TYR A 18 17.34 -10.37 7.67
CA TYR A 18 17.27 -10.50 6.23
C TYR A 18 15.99 -11.26 5.83
N ILE A 19 15.18 -10.62 4.98
CA ILE A 19 13.97 -11.21 4.41
C ILE A 19 14.29 -11.69 2.99
N CYS A 20 14.32 -13.02 2.80
CA CYS A 20 14.86 -13.66 1.59
C CYS A 20 13.96 -13.50 0.34
N ASN A 21 12.65 -13.38 0.52
CA ASN A 21 11.68 -13.32 -0.58
C ASN A 21 11.46 -11.90 -1.14
N LYS A 22 12.45 -11.00 -0.97
CA LYS A 22 12.49 -9.65 -1.58
C LYS A 22 11.22 -8.83 -1.26
N SER A 23 10.97 -7.80 -2.06
CA SER A 23 9.82 -6.91 -1.91
C SER A 23 8.65 -7.33 -2.80
N LEU A 24 7.44 -6.89 -2.43
CA LEU A 24 6.24 -7.06 -3.25
C LEU A 24 6.42 -6.42 -4.65
N HIS A 25 7.18 -5.33 -4.75
CA HIS A 25 7.55 -4.72 -6.04
C HIS A 25 8.24 -5.70 -6.98
N TRP A 26 9.23 -6.44 -6.46
CA TRP A 26 9.96 -7.43 -7.24
C TRP A 26 9.01 -8.51 -7.78
N HIS A 27 8.11 -9.02 -6.93
CA HIS A 27 7.16 -10.06 -7.34
C HIS A 27 6.09 -9.58 -8.33
N LEU A 28 5.60 -8.35 -8.21
CA LEU A 28 4.55 -7.84 -9.10
C LEU A 28 5.07 -7.40 -10.47
N PHE A 29 6.28 -6.80 -10.52
CA PHE A 29 6.74 -6.04 -11.69
C PHE A 29 8.07 -6.49 -12.28
N GLU A 30 8.95 -7.16 -11.51
CA GLU A 30 10.28 -7.57 -11.99
C GLU A 30 10.38 -9.07 -12.26
N ASN A 31 9.66 -9.90 -11.48
CA ASN A 31 9.68 -11.35 -11.61
C ASN A 31 8.63 -11.86 -12.61
N ASN A 32 9.01 -11.90 -13.89
CA ASN A 32 8.14 -12.44 -14.94
C ASN A 32 8.05 -13.98 -14.93
N ALA A 33 8.92 -14.68 -14.20
CA ALA A 33 8.99 -16.13 -14.21
C ALA A 33 8.02 -16.79 -13.21
N ALA A 34 7.68 -16.11 -12.11
CA ALA A 34 6.72 -16.61 -11.13
C ALA A 34 5.77 -15.48 -10.72
N VAL A 35 4.55 -15.55 -11.27
CA VAL A 35 3.45 -14.62 -10.96
C VAL A 35 2.85 -15.00 -9.62
N LEU A 36 2.62 -14.03 -8.74
CA LEU A 36 1.88 -14.25 -7.50
C LEU A 36 0.46 -14.73 -7.82
N GLU A 37 0.10 -15.91 -7.33
CA GLU A 37 -1.25 -16.48 -7.46
C GLU A 37 -2.28 -15.62 -6.72
N TRP A 38 -3.53 -15.69 -7.15
CA TRP A 38 -4.59 -14.85 -6.59
C TRP A 38 -4.72 -14.95 -5.06
N HIS A 39 -4.74 -16.18 -4.51
CA HIS A 39 -4.81 -16.40 -3.07
C HIS A 39 -3.66 -15.74 -2.30
N GLN A 40 -2.46 -15.69 -2.90
CA GLN A 40 -1.31 -15.01 -2.30
C GLN A 40 -1.51 -13.50 -2.30
N ARG A 41 -2.01 -12.92 -3.41
CA ARG A 41 -2.29 -11.48 -3.51
C ARG A 41 -3.35 -11.04 -2.50
N TYR A 42 -4.40 -11.83 -2.36
CA TYR A 42 -5.46 -11.59 -1.38
C TYR A 42 -4.94 -11.70 0.06
N ALA A 43 -4.16 -12.74 0.39
CA ALA A 43 -3.53 -12.89 1.70
C ALA A 43 -2.54 -11.75 2.01
N ILE A 44 -1.78 -11.29 1.01
CA ILE A 44 -0.88 -10.14 1.11
C ILE A 44 -1.67 -8.86 1.41
N ALA A 45 -2.77 -8.61 0.71
CA ALA A 45 -3.63 -7.45 0.97
C ALA A 45 -4.11 -7.41 2.43
N ILE A 46 -4.63 -8.54 2.94
CA ILE A 46 -5.07 -8.69 4.33
C ILE A 46 -3.90 -8.47 5.30
N GLY A 47 -2.73 -9.04 5.02
CA GLY A 47 -1.55 -8.91 5.87
C GLY A 47 -1.05 -7.46 5.97
N ILE A 48 -1.06 -6.72 4.85
CA ILE A 48 -0.73 -5.29 4.83
C ILE A 48 -1.74 -4.50 5.66
N ALA A 49 -3.04 -4.79 5.49
CA ALA A 49 -4.08 -4.12 6.26
C ALA A 49 -3.92 -4.32 7.77
N LYS A 50 -3.63 -5.55 8.20
CA LYS A 50 -3.33 -5.88 9.60
C LYS A 50 -2.12 -5.11 10.13
N GLY A 51 -1.05 -5.03 9.33
CA GLY A 51 0.16 -4.27 9.69
C GLY A 51 -0.13 -2.78 9.87
N LEU A 52 -0.88 -2.17 8.95
CA LEU A 52 -1.26 -0.76 9.04
C LEU A 52 -2.22 -0.50 10.21
N ARG A 53 -3.21 -1.37 10.44
CA ARG A 53 -4.10 -1.28 11.60
C ARG A 53 -3.32 -1.28 12.91
N PHE A 54 -2.33 -2.17 13.03
CA PHE A 54 -1.46 -2.19 14.19
C PHE A 54 -0.76 -0.85 14.41
N LEU A 55 -0.22 -0.25 13.34
CA LEU A 55 0.46 1.05 13.41
C LEU A 55 -0.50 2.18 13.81
N HIS A 56 -1.70 2.20 13.26
CA HIS A 56 -2.65 3.30 13.46
C HIS A 56 -3.45 3.21 14.76
N GLU A 57 -3.79 1.99 15.21
CA GLU A 57 -4.82 1.78 16.23
C GLU A 57 -4.32 1.03 17.46
N GLU A 58 -3.26 0.21 17.34
CA GLU A 58 -2.82 -0.70 18.41
C GLU A 58 -1.50 -0.24 19.09
N CYS A 59 -0.80 0.76 18.53
CA CYS A 59 0.43 1.30 19.10
C CYS A 59 0.19 2.07 20.40
N ARG A 60 0.82 1.63 21.49
CA ARG A 60 0.51 2.08 22.86
C ARG A 60 0.58 3.58 23.12
N GLY A 61 1.43 4.31 22.41
CA GLY A 61 1.56 5.74 22.69
C GLY A 61 0.98 6.64 21.60
N GLY A 62 0.25 6.06 20.65
CA GLY A 62 -0.48 6.79 19.63
C GLY A 62 -0.25 6.23 18.23
N PRO A 63 -1.02 6.72 17.24
CA PRO A 63 -0.91 6.31 15.85
C PRO A 63 0.48 6.60 15.26
N ILE A 64 1.03 5.62 14.56
CA ILE A 64 2.25 5.75 13.74
C ILE A 64 1.84 5.81 12.27
N ILE A 65 2.10 6.93 11.62
CA ILE A 65 1.81 7.12 10.19
C ILE A 65 3.08 6.80 9.40
N HIS A 66 3.03 5.79 8.52
CA HIS A 66 4.17 5.27 7.78
C HIS A 66 4.69 6.27 6.73
N ARG A 67 3.80 6.96 6.01
CA ARG A 67 4.06 8.03 5.02
C ARG A 67 4.76 7.64 3.72
N ASP A 68 5.32 6.43 3.61
CA ASP A 68 5.87 5.90 2.35
C ASP A 68 5.42 4.47 2.08
N MET A 69 4.10 4.24 2.14
CA MET A 69 3.52 2.94 1.79
C MET A 69 3.59 2.73 0.28
N ARG A 70 4.34 1.70 -0.14
CA ARG A 70 4.51 1.28 -1.54
C ARG A 70 5.02 -0.15 -1.63
N PRO A 71 4.86 -0.86 -2.77
CA PRO A 71 5.26 -2.25 -2.91
C PRO A 71 6.76 -2.53 -2.63
N SER A 72 7.65 -1.54 -2.80
CA SER A 72 9.08 -1.73 -2.49
C SER A 72 9.37 -1.77 -1.00
N ASN A 73 8.49 -1.17 -0.19
CA ASN A 73 8.60 -1.08 1.26
C ASN A 73 7.79 -2.19 1.96
N ILE A 74 7.21 -3.11 1.18
CA ILE A 74 6.55 -4.32 1.68
C ILE A 74 7.44 -5.49 1.32
N LEU A 75 8.05 -6.12 2.31
CA LEU A 75 8.88 -7.31 2.14
C LEU A 75 8.02 -8.56 2.30
N LEU A 76 8.34 -9.63 1.59
CA LEU A 76 7.64 -10.92 1.73
C LEU A 76 8.54 -11.92 2.44
N THR A 77 8.03 -12.57 3.48
CA THR A 77 8.73 -13.67 4.16
C THR A 77 8.80 -14.93 3.29
N HIS A 78 9.52 -15.96 3.75
CA HIS A 78 9.58 -17.26 3.08
C HIS A 78 8.18 -17.87 2.84
N ASP A 79 7.23 -17.63 3.76
CA ASP A 79 5.83 -18.07 3.67
C ASP A 79 4.91 -17.08 2.94
N ILE A 80 5.48 -16.11 2.21
CA ILE A 80 4.71 -15.08 1.45
C ILE A 80 3.86 -14.16 2.37
N VAL A 81 4.14 -14.16 3.68
CA VAL A 81 3.53 -13.21 4.62
C VAL A 81 4.16 -11.82 4.43
N PRO A 82 3.38 -10.74 4.24
CA PRO A 82 3.92 -9.39 4.06
C PRO A 82 4.42 -8.79 5.37
N MET A 83 5.50 -8.03 5.28
CA MET A 83 6.08 -7.25 6.36
C MET A 83 6.28 -5.81 5.90
N LEU A 84 5.73 -4.87 6.67
CA LEU A 84 5.96 -3.44 6.45
C LEU A 84 7.40 -3.09 6.83
N GLY A 85 8.10 -2.38 5.96
CA GLY A 85 9.48 -1.96 6.14
C GLY A 85 9.70 -0.51 5.73
N ASP A 86 10.90 -0.01 5.97
CA ASP A 86 11.30 1.38 5.73
C ASP A 86 10.42 2.43 6.44
N PHE A 87 10.61 2.51 7.76
CA PHE A 87 10.00 3.53 8.61
C PHE A 87 10.78 4.84 8.62
N GLY A 88 11.65 5.10 7.63
CA GLY A 88 12.52 6.29 7.61
C GLY A 88 11.75 7.62 7.54
N LEU A 89 10.52 7.60 7.02
CA LEU A 89 9.62 8.75 6.99
C LEU A 89 8.50 8.68 8.03
N ALA A 90 8.41 7.59 8.78
CA ALA A 90 7.32 7.35 9.70
C ALA A 90 7.25 8.45 10.77
N LYS A 91 6.03 8.82 11.14
CA LYS A 91 5.76 9.91 12.08
C LYS A 91 4.79 9.44 13.15
N TRP A 92 5.14 9.71 14.39
CA TRP A 92 4.23 9.55 15.52
C TRP A 92 3.25 10.71 15.57
N LYS A 93 1.96 10.43 15.72
CA LYS A 93 0.94 11.46 15.91
C LYS A 93 0.87 11.82 17.40
N THR A 94 1.19 13.07 17.73
CA THR A 94 1.00 13.63 19.09
C THR A 94 -0.18 14.60 19.09
N ASP A 95 -0.90 14.69 20.20
CA ASP A 95 -2.16 15.46 20.31
C ASP A 95 -2.02 16.97 20.00
N ASN A 96 -0.80 17.51 20.10
CA ASN A 96 -0.52 18.94 19.94
C ASN A 96 0.17 19.30 18.61
N GLU A 97 0.38 18.33 17.72
CA GLU A 97 1.09 18.58 16.47
C GLU A 97 0.17 19.04 15.34
N THR A 98 0.64 20.04 14.58
CA THR A 98 -0.02 20.43 13.34
C THR A 98 0.07 19.29 12.33
N PRO A 99 -1.02 18.97 11.63
CA PRO A 99 -1.03 17.89 10.63
C PRO A 99 -0.18 18.23 9.40
N GLN A 100 0.12 19.52 9.18
CA GLN A 100 0.97 19.96 8.09
C GLN A 100 2.44 19.62 8.35
N THR A 101 3.07 19.02 7.35
CA THR A 101 4.50 18.70 7.36
C THR A 101 5.09 18.81 5.96
N ARG A 102 6.43 18.69 5.85
CA ARG A 102 7.10 18.64 4.56
C ARG A 102 6.57 17.46 3.75
N ILE A 103 6.25 17.71 2.49
CA ILE A 103 5.85 16.68 1.53
C ILE A 103 7.06 15.81 1.24
N MET A 104 6.93 14.51 1.54
CA MET A 104 7.93 13.47 1.36
C MET A 104 7.20 12.17 0.98
N GLY A 105 7.94 11.18 0.47
CA GLY A 105 7.36 9.93 -0.02
C GLY A 105 7.31 9.86 -1.54
N THR A 106 6.62 8.85 -2.05
CA THR A 106 6.70 8.48 -3.47
C THR A 106 5.49 8.95 -4.27
N LEU A 107 5.72 9.68 -5.36
CA LEU A 107 4.67 10.13 -6.28
C LEU A 107 3.80 8.97 -6.79
N GLY A 108 2.49 9.23 -6.85
CA GLY A 108 1.46 8.26 -7.24
C GLY A 108 0.94 7.36 -6.11
N TYR A 109 1.57 7.39 -4.94
CA TYR A 109 1.02 6.84 -3.70
C TYR A 109 0.53 7.94 -2.74
N LEU A 110 0.99 9.18 -2.92
CA LEU A 110 0.62 10.30 -2.07
C LEU A 110 -0.89 10.60 -2.17
N ALA A 111 -1.54 10.68 -1.01
CA ALA A 111 -2.90 11.15 -0.91
C ALA A 111 -3.00 12.62 -1.40
N PRO A 112 -4.13 13.02 -2.04
CA PRO A 112 -4.29 14.36 -2.59
C PRO A 112 -4.04 15.49 -1.58
N GLU A 113 -4.62 15.41 -0.39
CA GLU A 113 -4.46 16.39 0.68
C GLU A 113 -3.02 16.46 1.22
N TYR A 114 -2.26 15.37 1.11
CA TYR A 114 -0.86 15.38 1.48
C TYR A 114 -0.01 16.03 0.39
N ALA A 115 -0.28 15.71 -0.87
CA ALA A 115 0.45 16.24 -2.01
C ALA A 115 0.16 17.73 -2.27
N GLU A 116 -1.07 18.18 -2.00
CA GLU A 116 -1.52 19.55 -2.23
C GLU A 116 -1.20 20.46 -1.03
N ASP A 117 -1.51 20.02 0.18
CA ASP A 117 -1.51 20.89 1.38
C ASP A 117 -0.49 20.45 2.45
N GLY A 118 0.25 19.36 2.22
CA GLY A 118 1.19 18.81 3.21
C GLY A 118 0.51 18.19 4.43
N ILE A 119 -0.81 17.94 4.37
CA ILE A 119 -1.60 17.39 5.48
C ILE A 119 -1.34 15.88 5.60
N VAL A 120 -0.86 15.46 6.77
CA VAL A 120 -0.60 14.05 7.09
C VAL A 120 -1.57 13.55 8.15
N SER A 121 -2.10 12.36 7.92
CA SER A 121 -2.97 11.62 8.83
C SER A 121 -2.87 10.12 8.54
N GLU A 122 -3.49 9.30 9.37
CA GLU A 122 -3.69 7.87 9.14
C GLU A 122 -4.33 7.62 7.76
N GLY A 123 -5.23 8.52 7.34
CA GLY A 123 -5.91 8.47 6.04
C GLY A 123 -4.97 8.58 4.84
N THR A 124 -3.75 9.13 4.99
CA THR A 124 -2.79 9.19 3.87
C THR A 124 -2.13 7.83 3.61
N ASP A 125 -1.90 7.03 4.66
CA ASP A 125 -1.48 5.64 4.53
C ASP A 125 -2.62 4.77 3.98
N VAL A 126 -3.88 5.02 4.39
CA VAL A 126 -5.07 4.34 3.85
C VAL A 126 -5.16 4.55 2.32
N TYR A 127 -4.96 5.78 1.85
CA TYR A 127 -4.93 6.08 0.42
C TYR A 127 -3.86 5.28 -0.31
N SER A 128 -2.64 5.29 0.24
CA SER A 128 -1.50 4.56 -0.32
C SER A 128 -1.79 3.05 -0.39
N TYR A 129 -2.41 2.49 0.65
CA TYR A 129 -2.88 1.11 0.68
C TYR A 129 -3.91 0.82 -0.43
N GLY A 130 -4.87 1.72 -0.65
CA GLY A 130 -5.83 1.61 -1.76
C GLY A 130 -5.17 1.52 -3.13
N ILE A 131 -4.11 2.31 -3.36
CA ILE A 131 -3.30 2.20 -4.58
C ILE A 131 -2.63 0.82 -4.68
N ILE A 132 -2.07 0.30 -3.59
CA ILE A 132 -1.44 -1.02 -3.53
C ILE A 132 -2.46 -2.14 -3.83
N LEU A 133 -3.71 -2.02 -3.35
CA LEU A 133 -4.78 -2.95 -3.71
C LEU A 133 -5.05 -2.98 -5.22
N LEU A 134 -5.12 -1.81 -5.86
CA LEU A 134 -5.27 -1.73 -7.32
C LEU A 134 -4.10 -2.40 -8.05
N GLN A 135 -2.88 -2.27 -7.53
CA GLN A 135 -1.70 -2.94 -8.09
C GLN A 135 -1.72 -4.46 -7.89
N LEU A 136 -2.17 -4.93 -6.73
CA LEU A 136 -2.35 -6.36 -6.48
C LEU A 136 -3.39 -6.97 -7.43
N ILE A 137 -4.53 -6.29 -7.65
CA ILE A 137 -5.56 -6.75 -8.59
C ILE A 137 -5.04 -6.78 -10.03
N SER A 138 -4.43 -5.68 -10.47
CA SER A 138 -4.17 -5.44 -11.89
C SER A 138 -2.77 -5.79 -12.39
N GLY A 139 -1.81 -5.97 -11.48
CA GLY A 139 -0.40 -6.07 -11.84
C GLY A 139 0.16 -4.80 -12.52
N ARG A 140 -0.58 -3.69 -12.54
CA ARG A 140 -0.14 -2.43 -13.16
C ARG A 140 0.75 -1.62 -12.24
N GLN A 141 1.80 -1.03 -12.80
CA GLN A 141 2.73 -0.19 -12.05
C GLN A 141 2.27 1.28 -12.06
N VAL A 142 2.50 1.98 -10.95
CA VAL A 142 2.31 3.44 -10.89
C VAL A 142 3.33 4.13 -11.81
N GLY A 143 2.87 5.02 -12.69
CA GLY A 143 3.73 5.96 -13.42
C GLY A 143 4.62 5.35 -14.50
N ASN A 144 4.24 4.22 -15.10
CA ASN A 144 4.97 3.67 -16.23
C ASN A 144 4.76 4.49 -17.50
N SER A 145 5.60 5.50 -17.69
CA SER A 145 5.59 6.46 -18.81
C SER A 145 5.85 5.82 -20.18
N ASN A 146 6.34 4.59 -20.23
CA ASN A 146 6.59 3.86 -21.47
C ASN A 146 5.32 3.26 -22.09
N ASN A 147 4.21 3.24 -21.36
CA ASN A 147 2.90 2.83 -21.89
C ASN A 147 1.95 4.04 -21.90
N PRO A 148 1.52 4.54 -23.08
CA PRO A 148 0.54 5.62 -23.18
C PRO A 148 -0.75 5.37 -22.40
N GLU A 149 -1.15 4.10 -22.25
CA GLU A 149 -2.33 3.68 -21.48
C GLU A 149 -2.14 3.81 -19.95
N GLN A 150 -0.91 4.03 -19.47
CA GLN A 150 -0.55 4.15 -18.05
C GLN A 150 -0.11 5.58 -17.68
N GLN A 151 -0.42 6.57 -18.53
CA GLN A 151 -0.21 8.00 -18.22
C GLN A 151 -1.22 8.54 -17.19
N GLN A 152 -2.41 7.94 -17.14
CA GLN A 152 -3.44 8.25 -16.16
C GLN A 152 -3.10 7.61 -14.80
N SER A 153 -3.46 8.27 -13.69
CA SER A 153 -3.28 7.68 -12.36
C SER A 153 -4.09 6.38 -12.21
N LEU A 154 -3.55 5.41 -11.45
CA LEU A 154 -4.23 4.11 -11.23
C LEU A 154 -5.65 4.27 -10.69
N ARG A 155 -5.85 5.24 -9.78
CA ARG A 155 -7.17 5.59 -9.27
C ARG A 155 -8.12 5.94 -10.41
N GLN A 156 -7.77 6.96 -11.22
CA GLN A 156 -8.68 7.45 -12.26
C GLN A 156 -8.90 6.41 -13.38
N TRP A 157 -7.92 5.54 -13.61
CA TRP A 157 -8.07 4.40 -14.53
C TRP A 157 -9.07 3.37 -13.96
N ALA A 158 -8.94 2.97 -12.69
CA ALA A 158 -9.74 1.91 -12.08
C ALA A 158 -11.19 2.32 -11.73
N GLU A 159 -11.38 3.57 -11.29
CA GLU A 159 -12.64 4.09 -10.74
C GLU A 159 -13.87 3.80 -11.63
N PRO A 160 -13.86 4.06 -12.96
CA PRO A 160 -15.02 3.79 -13.81
C PRO A 160 -15.38 2.31 -13.93
N MET A 161 -14.40 1.40 -13.88
CA MET A 161 -14.65 -0.04 -13.95
C MET A 161 -15.24 -0.55 -12.63
N ILE A 162 -14.77 -0.03 -11.49
CA ILE A 162 -15.31 -0.40 -10.18
C ILE A 162 -16.76 0.08 -10.05
N GLU A 163 -17.06 1.32 -10.44
CA GLU A 163 -18.41 1.89 -10.38
C GLU A 163 -19.41 1.14 -11.26
N LYS A 164 -18.97 0.64 -12.42
CA LYS A 164 -19.79 -0.17 -13.33
C LYS A 164 -19.81 -1.66 -12.99
N LEU A 165 -19.09 -2.08 -11.94
CA LEU A 165 -18.86 -3.49 -11.60
C LEU A 165 -18.23 -4.32 -12.73
N ALA A 166 -17.49 -3.68 -13.64
CA ALA A 166 -16.72 -4.31 -14.70
C ALA A 166 -15.36 -4.83 -14.16
N LEU A 167 -15.38 -5.57 -13.04
CA LEU A 167 -14.18 -5.88 -12.27
C LEU A 167 -13.20 -6.81 -13.00
N HIS A 168 -13.70 -7.63 -13.92
CA HIS A 168 -12.88 -8.50 -14.77
C HIS A 168 -11.89 -7.71 -15.64
N GLU A 169 -12.20 -6.45 -15.99
CA GLU A 169 -11.31 -5.57 -16.76
C GLU A 169 -10.12 -5.06 -15.92
N LEU A 170 -10.21 -5.16 -14.58
CA LEU A 170 -9.13 -4.77 -13.68
C LEU A 170 -8.07 -5.85 -13.53
N ILE A 171 -8.41 -7.11 -13.78
CA ILE A 171 -7.57 -8.26 -13.43
C ILE A 171 -6.26 -8.27 -14.23
N ASP A 172 -5.18 -8.57 -13.54
CA ASP A 172 -3.90 -8.92 -14.15
C ASP A 172 -4.08 -10.08 -15.12
N THR A 173 -3.86 -9.84 -16.42
CA THR A 173 -4.08 -10.84 -17.48
C THR A 173 -3.20 -12.08 -17.31
N ARG A 174 -2.11 -11.99 -16.54
CA ARG A 174 -1.24 -13.13 -16.20
C ARG A 174 -1.92 -14.14 -15.26
N LEU A 175 -2.97 -13.75 -14.56
CA LEU A 175 -3.78 -14.64 -13.71
C LEU A 175 -4.82 -15.46 -14.49
N ALA A 176 -5.05 -15.14 -15.78
CA ALA A 176 -6.11 -15.73 -16.58
C ALA A 176 -7.45 -15.74 -15.82
N GLU A 177 -8.14 -16.88 -15.72
CA GLU A 177 -9.38 -17.03 -14.95
C GLU A 177 -9.16 -17.58 -13.52
N SER A 178 -7.91 -17.60 -13.03
CA SER A 178 -7.55 -18.16 -11.72
C SER A 178 -7.66 -17.12 -10.60
N TYR A 179 -8.88 -16.64 -10.34
CA TYR A 179 -9.17 -15.72 -9.24
C TYR A 179 -10.57 -15.97 -8.66
N ASP A 180 -10.74 -15.65 -7.38
CA ASP A 180 -12.04 -15.69 -6.74
C ASP A 180 -12.78 -14.38 -7.00
N THR A 181 -13.99 -14.46 -7.57
CA THR A 181 -14.76 -13.29 -7.98
C THR A 181 -15.31 -12.49 -6.78
N TYR A 182 -15.56 -13.15 -5.65
CA TYR A 182 -16.00 -12.52 -4.43
C TYR A 182 -14.86 -11.79 -3.74
N GLU A 183 -13.68 -12.41 -3.62
CA GLU A 183 -12.46 -11.76 -3.13
C GLU A 183 -12.08 -10.57 -4.02
N LEU A 184 -12.21 -10.70 -5.35
CA LEU A 184 -11.98 -9.59 -6.28
C LEU A 184 -12.93 -8.42 -6.01
N TYR A 185 -14.22 -8.71 -5.83
CA TYR A 185 -15.21 -7.70 -5.48
C TYR A 185 -14.85 -6.98 -4.19
N LEU A 186 -14.48 -7.72 -3.15
CA LEU A 186 -14.11 -7.16 -1.87
C LEU A 186 -12.83 -6.30 -1.95
N MET A 187 -11.77 -6.79 -2.59
CA MET A 187 -10.54 -6.01 -2.79
C MET A 187 -10.80 -4.74 -3.61
N ALA A 188 -11.59 -4.81 -4.68
CA ALA A 188 -11.92 -3.65 -5.52
C ALA A 188 -12.77 -2.63 -4.76
N LYS A 189 -13.74 -3.09 -3.97
CA LYS A 189 -14.57 -2.25 -3.09
C LYS A 189 -13.72 -1.54 -2.04
N ALA A 190 -12.85 -2.29 -1.35
CA ALA A 190 -11.92 -1.71 -0.38
C ALA A 190 -10.99 -0.67 -1.03
N ALA A 191 -10.43 -0.98 -2.20
CA ALA A 191 -9.60 -0.06 -2.96
C ALA A 191 -10.35 1.24 -3.29
N TYR A 192 -11.58 1.15 -3.80
CA TYR A 192 -12.42 2.30 -4.13
C TYR A 192 -12.64 3.24 -2.95
N PHE A 193 -12.97 2.70 -1.78
CA PHE A 193 -13.16 3.52 -0.58
C PHE A 193 -11.83 4.09 -0.05
N CYS A 194 -10.74 3.33 -0.11
CA CYS A 194 -9.43 3.79 0.36
C CYS A 194 -8.88 4.95 -0.49
N VAL A 195 -9.13 4.96 -1.81
CA VAL A 195 -8.59 6.00 -2.72
C VAL A 195 -9.50 7.22 -2.87
N GLN A 196 -10.51 7.38 -2.02
CA GLN A 196 -11.39 8.55 -2.07
C GLN A 196 -10.60 9.85 -1.88
N ARG A 197 -10.96 10.88 -2.66
CA ARG A 197 -10.21 12.15 -2.65
C ARG A 197 -10.33 12.86 -1.30
N LYS A 198 -11.51 12.77 -0.68
CA LYS A 198 -11.82 13.30 0.65
C LYS A 198 -11.38 12.28 1.72
N PRO A 199 -10.48 12.65 2.65
CA PRO A 199 -9.99 11.72 3.69
C PRO A 199 -11.10 11.16 4.57
N GLU A 200 -12.13 11.95 4.88
CA GLU A 200 -13.26 11.57 5.71
C GLU A 200 -14.17 10.49 5.09
N MET A 201 -14.02 10.24 3.78
CA MET A 201 -14.74 9.18 3.07
C MET A 201 -13.95 7.85 3.05
N ARG A 202 -12.70 7.85 3.55
CA ARG A 202 -11.86 6.65 3.62
C ARG A 202 -12.16 5.89 4.92
N PRO A 203 -12.16 4.56 4.89
CA PRO A 203 -12.33 3.75 6.09
C PRO A 203 -11.09 3.85 6.99
N SER A 204 -11.25 3.58 8.28
CA SER A 204 -10.08 3.27 9.11
C SER A 204 -9.48 1.91 8.71
N MET A 205 -8.21 1.68 9.07
CA MET A 205 -7.59 0.38 8.80
C MET A 205 -8.23 -0.77 9.61
N GLY A 206 -8.92 -0.47 10.71
CA GLY A 206 -9.77 -1.41 11.45
C GLY A 206 -11.07 -1.76 10.73
N GLU A 207 -11.59 -0.87 9.87
CA GLU A 207 -12.80 -1.10 9.07
C GLU A 207 -12.52 -1.80 7.74
N VAL A 208 -11.32 -1.60 7.16
CA VAL A 208 -10.90 -2.21 5.89
C VAL A 208 -11.13 -3.73 5.83
N PRO A 209 -10.82 -4.54 6.86
CA PRO A 209 -11.09 -5.98 6.85
C PRO A 209 -12.56 -6.37 6.66
N ASN A 210 -13.52 -5.48 6.96
CA ASN A 210 -14.94 -5.73 6.72
C ASN A 210 -15.35 -5.45 5.27
N LEU A 211 -14.45 -4.85 4.49
CA LEU A 211 -14.61 -4.54 3.08
C LEU A 211 -13.86 -5.53 2.18
N THR A 212 -12.88 -6.25 2.73
CA THR A 212 -11.99 -7.21 2.04
C THR A 212 -12.36 -8.64 2.29
#